data_AF-A0AAI9VBB7-F1
#
_entry.id   AF-A0AAI9VBB7-F1
#
_cell.length_a   1.000
_cell.length_b   1.000
_cell.length_c   1.000
_cell.angle_alpha   90.00
_cell.angle_beta   90.00
_cell.angle_gamma   90.00
#
_symmetry.space_group_name_H-M   'P 1'
#
loop_
_entity.id
_entity.type
_entity.pdbx_description
1 polymer ?
#
loop_
_entity_poly.entity_id
_entity_poly.type
_entity_poly.pdbx_seq_one_letter_code
_entity_poly.pdbx_strand_id
1 'polypeptide(L)' 'RHPDHKGKGIATILVQEGIRLAEETGIDVFILAFPAGLNVYKRLGFKEVHHGYQDDTKYGGEGYWVTLLTYEVKKTNSA' A
#
# COMPACT_ATOMS: atom_id res chain seq x y z
N ARG A 1 4.61 0.58 -17.67
CA ARG A 1 5.73 0.92 -16.76
C ARG A 1 6.81 1.61 -17.58
N HIS A 2 7.04 2.92 -17.43
CA HIS A 2 8.19 3.57 -18.07
C HIS A 2 9.40 3.46 -17.13
N PRO A 3 10.51 2.83 -17.52
CA PRO A 3 11.68 2.61 -16.64
C PRO A 3 12.30 3.90 -16.09
N ASP A 4 12.25 4.97 -16.86
CA ASP A 4 13.00 6.23 -16.66
C ASP A 4 12.54 7.09 -15.46
N HIS A 5 11.44 6.71 -14.80
CA HIS A 5 10.90 7.43 -13.65
C HIS A 5 11.02 6.65 -12.33
N LYS A 6 11.69 5.49 -12.34
CA LYS A 6 12.03 4.76 -11.10
C LYS A 6 13.05 5.55 -10.28
N GLY A 7 13.03 5.35 -8.96
CA GLY A 7 14.02 5.94 -8.03
C GLY A 7 13.87 7.44 -7.75
N LYS A 8 12.87 8.11 -8.32
CA LYS A 8 12.62 9.57 -8.14
C LYS A 8 11.63 9.90 -7.03
N GLY A 9 11.26 8.94 -6.19
CA GLY A 9 10.32 9.15 -5.07
C GLY A 9 8.86 9.37 -5.47
N ILE A 10 8.51 9.30 -6.76
CA ILE A 10 7.13 9.55 -7.25
C ILE A 10 6.10 8.65 -6.55
N ALA A 11 6.42 7.37 -6.37
CA ALA A 11 5.53 6.45 -5.66
C ALA A 11 5.29 6.87 -4.20
N THR A 12 6.34 7.35 -3.51
CA THR A 12 6.23 7.86 -2.15
C THR A 12 5.31 9.07 -2.08
N ILE A 13 5.47 10.03 -3.01
CA ILE A 13 4.64 11.24 -3.07
C ILE A 13 3.17 10.89 -3.29
N LEU A 14 2.87 9.97 -4.20
CA LEU A 14 1.49 9.53 -4.45
C LEU A 14 0.86 8.87 -3.21
N VAL A 15 1.61 8.03 -2.49
CA VAL A 15 1.10 7.40 -1.27
C VAL A 15 0.92 8.41 -0.15
N GLN A 16 1.84 9.38 0.00
CA GLN A 16 1.70 10.47 0.97
C GLN A 16 0.46 11.31 0.72
N GLU A 17 0.15 11.63 -0.54
CA GLU A 17 -1.07 12.36 -0.88
C GLU A 17 -2.34 11.54 -0.58
N GLY A 18 -2.30 10.23 -0.83
CA GLY A 18 -3.38 9.33 -0.43
C GLY A 18 -3.59 9.27 1.09
N ILE A 19 -2.51 9.25 1.87
CA ILE A 19 -2.56 9.32 3.34
C ILE A 19 -3.19 10.65 3.79
N ARG A 20 -2.76 11.78 3.21
CA ARG A 20 -3.32 13.10 3.52
C ARG A 20 -4.83 13.14 3.30
N LEU A 21 -5.31 12.63 2.17
CA LEU A 21 -6.75 12.55 1.87
C LEU A 21 -7.50 11.62 2.83
N ALA A 22 -6.89 10.49 3.22
CA ALA A 22 -7.44 9.59 4.22
C ALA A 22 -7.59 10.27 5.59
N GLU A 23 -6.55 11.01 6.02
CA GLU A 23 -6.57 11.79 7.26
C GLU A 23 -7.66 12.87 7.24
N GLU A 24 -7.83 13.58 6.13
CA GLU A 24 -8.86 14.62 5.97
C GLU A 24 -10.28 14.08 5.98
N THR A 25 -10.48 12.87 5.46
CA THR A 25 -11.80 12.23 5.35
C THR A 25 -12.12 11.32 6.54
N GLY A 26 -11.14 11.03 7.40
CA GLY A 26 -11.31 10.10 8.52
C GLY A 26 -11.47 8.64 8.09
N ILE A 27 -11.01 8.28 6.89
CA ILE A 27 -11.19 6.95 6.29
C ILE A 27 -9.89 6.16 6.36
N ASP A 28 -9.94 4.98 6.97
CA ASP A 28 -8.80 4.05 7.01
C ASP A 28 -8.46 3.51 5.61
N VAL A 29 -7.18 3.23 5.36
CA VAL A 29 -6.70 2.75 4.06
C VAL A 29 -6.32 1.28 4.14
N PHE A 30 -6.73 0.49 3.15
CA PHE A 30 -6.34 -0.91 2.96
C PHE A 30 -5.65 -1.10 1.61
N ILE A 31 -4.47 -1.72 1.58
CA ILE A 31 -3.68 -1.90 0.36
C ILE A 31 -3.11 -3.32 0.27
N LEU A 32 -3.08 -3.84 -0.96
CA LEU A 32 -2.28 -4.99 -1.36
C LEU A 32 -0.96 -4.51 -1.99
N ALA A 33 0.16 -5.00 -1.49
CA ALA A 33 1.50 -4.65 -1.96
C ALA A 33 2.28 -5.89 -2.44
N PHE A 34 2.86 -5.77 -3.63
CA PHE A 34 3.88 -6.70 -4.12
C PHE A 34 5.25 -6.43 -3.44
N PRO A 35 6.16 -7.43 -3.38
CA PRO A 35 7.46 -7.28 -2.72
C PRO A 35 8.26 -6.07 -3.18
N ALA A 36 8.21 -5.75 -4.48
CA ALA A 36 8.93 -4.61 -5.07
C ALA A 36 8.45 -3.23 -4.56
N GLY A 37 7.21 -3.12 -4.06
CA GLY A 37 6.62 -1.87 -3.56
C GLY A 37 6.41 -1.82 -2.05
N LEU A 38 6.51 -2.98 -1.37
CA LEU A 38 6.18 -3.14 0.05
C LEU A 38 6.86 -2.10 0.96
N ASN A 39 8.14 -1.83 0.70
CA ASN A 39 8.93 -0.93 1.54
C ASN A 39 8.46 0.53 1.49
N VAL A 40 7.76 0.95 0.42
CA VAL A 40 7.17 2.30 0.34
C VAL A 40 6.11 2.45 1.44
N TYR A 41 5.19 1.51 1.54
CA TYR A 41 4.10 1.53 2.52
C TYR A 41 4.61 1.41 3.96
N LYS A 42 5.54 0.47 4.22
CA LYS A 42 6.14 0.28 5.56
C LYS A 42 6.77 1.56 6.10
N ARG A 43 7.54 2.26 5.27
CA ARG A 43 8.20 3.53 5.66
C ARG A 43 7.21 4.66 5.94
N LEU A 44 6.02 4.59 5.36
CA LEU A 44 4.95 5.58 5.54
C LEU A 44 3.95 5.20 6.65
N GLY A 45 4.27 4.18 7.45
CA GLY A 45 3.51 3.85 8.67
C GLY A 45 2.40 2.82 8.51
N PHE A 46 2.18 2.30 7.30
CA PHE A 46 1.26 1.18 7.09
C PHE A 46 1.71 -0.04 7.92
N LYS A 47 0.74 -0.80 8.43
CA LYS A 47 0.93 -2.01 9.23
C LYS A 47 0.51 -3.23 8.44
N GLU A 48 1.35 -4.27 8.46
CA GLU A 48 1.01 -5.54 7.82
C GLU A 48 -0.12 -6.23 8.60
N VAL A 49 -1.12 -6.71 7.88
CA VAL A 49 -2.23 -7.50 8.44
C VAL A 49 -2.27 -8.92 7.89
N HIS A 50 -1.67 -9.15 6.72
CA HIS A 50 -1.56 -10.48 6.12
C HIS A 50 -0.36 -10.56 5.16
N HIS A 51 0.26 -11.73 5.07
CA HIS A 51 1.24 -12.06 4.04
C HIS A 51 0.91 -13.44 3.49
N GLY A 52 0.77 -13.56 2.16
CA GLY A 52 0.26 -14.77 1.55
C GLY A 52 0.70 -14.95 0.11
N TYR A 53 0.70 -16.22 -0.32
CA TYR A 53 0.89 -16.61 -1.71
C TYR A 53 -0.47 -16.69 -2.39
N GLN A 54 -0.60 -15.98 -3.50
CA GLN A 54 -1.77 -16.01 -4.36
C GLN A 54 -1.47 -16.89 -5.57
N ASP A 55 -2.17 -18.01 -5.66
CA ASP A 55 -2.12 -18.90 -6.82
C ASP A 55 -3.09 -18.37 -7.90
N ASP A 56 -2.52 -17.92 -9.01
CA ASP A 56 -3.24 -17.49 -10.20
C ASP A 56 -2.91 -18.37 -11.42
N THR A 57 -2.34 -19.57 -11.21
CA THR A 57 -1.92 -20.49 -12.29
C THR A 57 -3.08 -20.91 -13.18
N LYS A 58 -4.28 -21.05 -12.63
CA LYS A 58 -5.50 -21.33 -13.39
C LYS A 58 -5.85 -20.24 -14.42
N TYR A 59 -5.26 -19.05 -14.30
CA TYR A 59 -5.41 -17.92 -15.22
C TYR A 59 -4.15 -17.66 -16.07
N GLY A 60 -3.17 -18.57 -16.04
CA GLY A 60 -1.93 -18.45 -16.82
C GLY A 60 -0.81 -17.66 -16.14
N GLY A 61 -0.95 -17.35 -14.84
CA GLY A 61 0.15 -16.79 -14.04
C GLY A 61 1.06 -17.87 -13.44
N GLU A 62 2.06 -17.43 -12.68
CA GLU A 62 3.02 -18.29 -11.96
C GLU A 62 2.79 -18.27 -10.42
N GLY A 63 1.70 -17.63 -9.99
CA GLY A 63 1.44 -17.23 -8.62
C GLY A 63 2.41 -16.17 -8.10
N TYR A 64 2.03 -15.49 -7.03
CA TYR A 64 2.82 -14.40 -6.48
C TYR A 64 2.60 -14.20 -4.98
N TRP A 65 3.64 -13.72 -4.31
CA TRP A 65 3.55 -13.29 -2.91
C TRP A 65 3.04 -11.86 -2.82
N VAL A 66 2.11 -11.61 -1.91
CA VAL A 66 1.59 -10.28 -1.58
C VAL A 66 1.51 -10.08 -0.08
N THR A 67 1.56 -8.82 0.30
CA THR A 67 1.31 -8.39 1.68
C THR A 67 0.12 -7.44 1.69
N LEU A 68 -0.83 -7.67 2.57
CA LEU A 68 -1.94 -6.76 2.82
C LEU A 68 -1.56 -5.88 4.01
N LEU A 69 -1.77 -4.57 3.87
CA LEU A 69 -1.44 -3.58 4.88
C LEU A 69 -2.60 -2.61 5.12
N THR A 70 -2.69 -2.11 6.36
CA THR A 70 -3.62 -1.04 6.74
C THR A 70 -2.88 0.22 7.16
N TYR A 71 -3.49 1.39 6.92
CA TYR A 71 -3.15 2.64 7.57
C TYR A 71 -4.41 3.12 8.29
N GLU A 72 -4.37 3.13 9.61
CA GLU A 72 -5.48 3.58 10.45
C GLU A 72 -5.34 5.07 10.73
N VAL A 73 -6.36 5.84 10.36
CA VAL A 73 -6.43 7.28 10.61
C VAL A 73 -6.80 7.50 12.08
N LYS A 74 -6.10 8.44 12.73
CA LYS A 74 -6.47 8.86 14.08
C LYS A 74 -7.83 9.56 14.04
N LYS A 75 -8.87 8.86 14.50
CA LYS A 75 -10.21 9.44 14.63
C LYS A 75 -10.18 10.48 15.74
N THR A 76 -10.35 11.75 15.38
CA THR A 76 -10.65 12.79 16.35
C THR A 76 -12.06 12.50 16.89
N ASN A 77 -12.15 12.06 18.14
CA ASN A 77 -13.44 12.04 18.83
C ASN A 77 -13.99 13.47 18.81
N SER A 78 -15.02 13.70 17.99
CA SER A 78 -15.88 14.87 18.14
C SER A 78 -16.64 14.66 19.44
N ALA A 79 -16.18 15.31 20.52
CA ALA A 79 -16.91 15.43 21.78
C ALA A 79 -18.03 16.46 21.63
#